data_AF-A0AA96CAK0-F1
#
_entry.id   AF-A0AA96CAK0-F1
#
_cell.length_a   1.000
_cell.length_b   1.000
_cell.length_c   1.000
_cell.angle_alpha   90.00
_cell.angle_beta   90.00
_cell.angle_gamma   90.00
#
_symmetry.space_group_name_H-M   'P 1'
#
loop_
_entity.id
_entity.type
_entity.pdbx_description
1 polymer ?
#
loop_
_entity_poly.entity_id
_entity_poly.type
_entity_poly.pdbx_seq_one_letter_code
_entity_poly.pdbx_strand_id
1 'polypeptide(L)'
;MKPLPQSDLVETMAPNESDPLADGLQDVIRDFIEARIVVGNLALPTHYPELHEIGAWQVGFRSHGITGESLVSRASGDWQPGWYVIALNGFDDPFFIDIDERSAGFPVYYAAHGAGRWDAVTAAASLQRFGQLLSALNDVKDDDEQLLKLIETEADMTNALWSEVHQGVIEREALEREALEREALEREALEKEFPLDETTCDPADFQQGALVITDVGSQKLKVVQVMRQALGLSLPEVLALAGERDIVVGTGLPIQLRRLRDKLVELGATVEFRPEPTA
;
A
#
# COMPACT_ATOMS: atom_id res chain seq x y z
N MET A 1 24.11 69.66 -11.79
CA MET A 1 24.36 68.75 -10.65
C MET A 1 23.42 69.14 -9.52
N LYS A 2 22.34 68.37 -9.36
CA LYS A 2 21.42 68.40 -8.22
C LYS A 2 21.39 66.95 -7.71
N PRO A 3 21.57 66.67 -6.41
CA PRO A 3 21.55 65.30 -5.93
C PRO A 3 20.12 64.75 -5.98
N LEU A 4 19.98 63.49 -6.39
CA LEU A 4 18.74 62.72 -6.22
C LEU A 4 18.51 62.46 -4.73
N PRO A 5 17.27 62.46 -4.23
CA PRO A 5 16.97 61.93 -2.92
C PRO A 5 17.10 60.41 -2.94
N GLN A 6 17.75 59.87 -1.90
CA GLN A 6 17.97 58.45 -1.70
C GLN A 6 16.65 57.72 -1.49
N SER A 7 16.54 56.54 -2.11
CA SER A 7 15.47 55.58 -1.87
C SER A 7 15.68 54.91 -0.51
N ASP A 8 14.90 55.32 0.47
CA ASP A 8 14.64 54.53 1.68
C ASP A 8 13.12 54.40 1.81
N LEU A 9 12.59 53.35 1.20
CA LEU A 9 11.29 52.78 1.50
C LEU A 9 11.49 51.26 1.52
N VAL A 10 12.24 50.82 2.53
CA VAL A 10 11.96 49.53 3.15
C VAL A 10 10.67 49.77 3.92
N GLU A 11 9.55 49.53 3.25
CA GLU A 11 8.25 49.49 3.91
C GLU A 11 8.29 48.28 4.85
N THR A 12 8.57 48.58 6.10
CA THR A 12 8.50 47.71 7.25
C THR A 12 7.23 46.89 7.19
N MET A 13 7.38 45.58 6.94
CA MET A 13 6.40 44.56 7.29
C MET A 13 5.90 44.87 8.70
N ALA A 14 4.60 45.12 8.83
CA ALA A 14 3.98 45.31 10.13
C ALA A 14 4.25 44.06 11.00
N PRO A 15 4.80 44.22 12.21
CA PRO A 15 4.98 43.10 13.13
C PRO A 15 3.67 42.83 13.87
N ASN A 16 3.34 41.54 14.02
CA ASN A 16 2.37 40.98 14.98
C ASN A 16 0.97 41.61 15.00
N GLU A 17 0.05 41.08 14.19
CA GLU A 17 -1.15 40.55 14.84
C GLU A 17 -0.66 39.33 15.63
N SER A 18 -0.75 39.38 16.95
CA SER A 18 -0.56 38.19 17.78
C SER A 18 -1.44 37.09 17.19
N ASP A 19 -0.85 36.02 16.66
CA ASP A 19 -1.62 34.89 16.14
C ASP A 19 -2.58 34.46 17.26
N PRO A 20 -3.91 34.62 17.10
CA PRO A 20 -4.87 34.33 18.16
C PRO A 20 -4.85 32.83 18.53
N LEU A 21 -4.18 31.99 17.74
CA LEU A 21 -3.88 30.60 18.06
C LEU A 21 -2.58 30.41 18.88
N ALA A 22 -1.63 31.33 18.81
CA ALA A 22 -0.34 31.23 19.50
C ALA A 22 -0.45 31.48 21.01
N ASP A 23 -1.41 32.30 21.45
CA ASP A 23 -1.60 32.66 22.87
C ASP A 23 -2.57 31.75 23.64
N GLY A 24 -3.04 30.65 23.05
CA GLY A 24 -3.89 29.71 23.78
C GLY A 24 -4.69 28.79 22.91
N LEU A 25 -4.01 27.91 22.18
CA LEU A 25 -4.63 26.69 21.68
C LEU A 25 -5.21 25.95 22.88
N GLN A 26 -6.53 26.02 23.02
CA GLN A 26 -7.23 25.50 24.19
C GLN A 26 -6.93 24.02 24.34
N ASP A 27 -6.88 23.52 25.58
CA ASP A 27 -6.49 22.14 25.86
C ASP A 27 -7.20 21.13 24.95
N VAL A 28 -8.50 21.34 24.67
CA VAL A 28 -9.30 20.48 23.79
C VAL A 28 -8.81 20.44 22.33
N ILE A 29 -8.39 21.59 21.77
CA ILE A 29 -7.89 21.66 20.39
C ILE A 29 -6.51 21.01 20.31
N ARG A 30 -5.66 21.28 21.30
CA ARG A 30 -4.35 20.66 21.42
C ARG A 30 -4.48 19.14 21.51
N ASP A 31 -5.31 18.65 22.44
CA ASP A 31 -5.50 17.22 22.68
C ASP A 31 -6.03 16.51 21.41
N PHE A 32 -6.91 17.16 20.64
CA PHE A 32 -7.37 16.63 19.34
C PHE A 32 -6.24 16.53 18.31
N ILE A 33 -5.45 17.59 18.14
CA ILE A 33 -4.35 17.63 17.16
C ILE A 33 -3.24 16.64 17.56
N GLU A 34 -2.91 16.53 18.84
CA GLU A 34 -1.91 15.60 19.35
C GLU A 34 -2.35 14.13 19.23
N ALA A 35 -3.66 13.86 19.27
CA ALA A 35 -4.17 12.50 19.11
C ALA A 35 -3.93 11.91 17.70
N ARG A 36 -3.85 12.76 16.66
CA ARG A 36 -3.51 12.38 15.26
C ARG A 36 -4.20 11.12 14.76
N ILE A 37 -5.51 11.03 14.97
CA ILE A 37 -6.26 9.81 14.68
C ILE A 37 -6.45 9.66 13.17
N VAL A 38 -5.76 8.71 12.56
CA VAL A 38 -5.87 8.39 11.12
C VAL A 38 -6.62 7.07 10.96
N VAL A 39 -7.87 7.15 10.50
CA VAL A 39 -8.74 5.98 10.29
C VAL A 39 -8.33 5.19 9.04
N GLY A 40 -7.78 5.86 8.02
CA GLY A 40 -7.38 5.24 6.75
C GLY A 40 -8.40 5.39 5.61
N ASN A 41 -9.48 6.15 5.81
CA ASN A 41 -10.39 6.58 4.75
C ASN A 41 -9.94 7.97 4.22
N LEU A 42 -9.81 8.13 2.91
CA LEU A 42 -9.29 9.37 2.28
C LEU A 42 -10.18 10.59 2.50
N ALA A 43 -11.48 10.41 2.76
CA ALA A 43 -12.39 11.51 3.06
C ALA A 43 -12.27 12.00 4.52
N LEU A 44 -11.68 11.20 5.42
CA LEU A 44 -11.48 11.52 6.83
C LEU A 44 -10.09 12.16 7.08
N PRO A 45 -9.90 12.82 8.25
CA PRO A 45 -8.61 13.40 8.60
C PRO A 45 -7.44 12.43 8.42
N THR A 46 -6.44 12.88 7.68
CA THR A 46 -5.21 12.12 7.36
C THR A 46 -3.96 12.90 7.75
N HIS A 47 -4.00 14.22 7.61
CA HIS A 47 -2.88 15.10 7.94
C HIS A 47 -3.28 16.03 9.08
N TYR A 48 -2.37 16.20 10.04
CA TYR A 48 -2.54 17.08 11.20
C TYR A 48 -1.34 18.02 11.32
N PRO A 49 -1.54 19.29 11.73
CA PRO A 49 -0.45 20.20 12.00
C PRO A 49 0.36 19.76 13.22
N GLU A 50 1.66 20.09 13.22
CA GLU A 50 2.36 20.27 14.49
C GLU A 50 1.80 21.52 15.19
N LEU A 51 1.72 21.52 16.53
CA LEU A 51 1.14 22.65 17.27
C LEU A 51 1.83 23.99 16.99
N HIS A 52 3.15 23.95 16.74
CA HIS A 52 3.94 25.13 16.40
C HIS A 52 3.83 25.53 14.92
N GLU A 53 3.19 24.71 14.08
CA GLU A 53 3.02 24.93 12.64
C GLU A 53 1.57 25.30 12.27
N ILE A 54 0.66 25.42 13.26
CA ILE A 54 -0.76 25.69 12.98
C ILE A 54 -0.93 26.97 12.15
N GLY A 55 -0.14 28.02 12.41
CA GLY A 55 -0.17 29.25 11.60
C GLY A 55 0.22 29.00 10.13
N ALA A 56 1.22 28.13 9.88
CA ALA A 56 1.62 27.76 8.53
C ALA A 56 0.54 26.97 7.79
N TRP A 57 -0.26 26.18 8.52
CA TRP A 57 -1.40 25.44 7.97
C TRP A 57 -2.58 26.33 7.54
N GLN A 58 -2.60 27.59 7.96
CA GLN A 58 -3.62 28.53 7.52
C GLN A 58 -3.30 29.16 6.17
N VAL A 59 -2.08 28.98 5.65
CA VAL A 59 -1.67 29.48 4.34
C VAL A 59 -2.43 28.72 3.25
N GLY A 60 -3.01 29.45 2.30
CA GLY A 60 -3.92 28.93 1.28
C GLY A 60 -5.40 29.07 1.65
N PHE A 61 -5.71 29.21 2.94
CA PHE A 61 -7.08 29.40 3.46
C PHE A 61 -7.30 30.83 3.96
N ARG A 62 -6.45 31.26 4.89
CA ARG A 62 -6.52 32.57 5.54
C ARG A 62 -5.63 33.61 4.88
N SER A 63 -4.51 33.18 4.29
CA SER A 63 -3.55 34.05 3.63
C SER A 63 -3.03 33.45 2.34
N HIS A 64 -2.74 34.29 1.36
CA HIS A 64 -2.19 33.86 0.08
C HIS A 64 -0.71 33.47 0.24
N GLY A 65 -0.33 32.25 -0.16
CA GLY A 65 1.01 31.72 0.12
C GLY A 65 2.19 32.45 -0.54
N ILE A 66 1.94 33.26 -1.56
CA ILE A 66 2.96 34.10 -2.21
C ILE A 66 2.91 35.55 -1.74
N THR A 67 1.77 36.23 -1.88
CA THR A 67 1.64 37.67 -1.56
C THR A 67 1.47 37.95 -0.07
N GLY A 68 1.06 36.97 0.74
CA GLY A 68 0.72 37.14 2.14
C GLY A 68 -0.59 37.88 2.38
N GLU A 69 -1.32 38.26 1.32
CA GLU A 69 -2.60 38.96 1.45
C GLU A 69 -3.64 38.10 2.16
N SER A 70 -4.49 38.73 2.95
CA SER A 70 -5.61 38.06 3.60
C SER A 70 -6.61 37.55 2.58
N LEU A 71 -6.99 36.27 2.70
CA LEU A 71 -8.05 35.63 1.94
C LEU A 71 -9.38 35.59 2.70
N VAL A 72 -9.41 36.12 3.92
CA VAL A 72 -10.59 36.02 4.79
C VAL A 72 -11.57 37.15 4.58
N SER A 73 -12.85 36.82 4.60
CA SER A 73 -13.92 37.73 4.26
C SER A 73 -15.23 37.22 4.88
N ARG A 74 -16.17 38.15 5.13
CA ARG A 74 -17.53 37.83 5.60
C ARG A 74 -18.51 37.62 4.45
N ALA A 75 -18.06 37.63 3.20
CA ALA A 75 -18.91 37.33 2.06
C ALA A 75 -19.29 35.86 2.04
N SER A 76 -20.45 35.56 1.46
CA SER A 76 -20.93 34.19 1.34
C SER A 76 -20.01 33.39 0.43
N GLY A 77 -19.55 32.23 0.91
CA GLY A 77 -18.61 31.37 0.19
C GLY A 77 -17.14 31.72 0.40
N ASP A 78 -16.81 32.80 1.12
CA ASP A 78 -15.43 33.10 1.47
C ASP A 78 -15.05 32.43 2.80
N TRP A 79 -13.73 32.27 3.01
CA TRP A 79 -13.19 31.76 4.26
C TRP A 79 -13.43 32.78 5.38
N GLN A 80 -14.08 32.37 6.47
CA GLN A 80 -14.50 33.32 7.50
C GLN A 80 -13.34 33.72 8.42
N PRO A 81 -13.38 34.94 9.02
CA PRO A 81 -12.33 35.41 9.93
C PRO A 81 -12.10 34.49 11.15
N GLY A 82 -13.11 33.79 11.64
CA GLY A 82 -13.00 32.87 12.77
C GLY A 82 -12.57 31.45 12.40
N TRP A 83 -12.49 31.11 11.10
CA TRP A 83 -12.24 29.74 10.66
C TRP A 83 -10.75 29.38 10.67
N TYR A 84 -10.43 28.28 11.35
CA TYR A 84 -9.08 27.74 11.47
C TYR A 84 -9.03 26.24 11.18
N VAL A 85 -8.14 25.88 10.26
CA VAL A 85 -7.89 24.50 9.86
C VAL A 85 -7.17 23.76 10.98
N ILE A 86 -7.68 22.57 11.31
CA ILE A 86 -7.17 21.68 12.37
C ILE A 86 -6.71 20.32 11.83
N ALA A 87 -7.16 19.92 10.64
CA ALA A 87 -6.70 18.73 9.93
C ALA A 87 -7.04 18.83 8.43
N LEU A 88 -6.37 18.05 7.60
CA LEU A 88 -6.71 17.85 6.19
C LEU A 88 -7.00 16.37 5.91
N ASN A 89 -7.91 16.09 4.98
CA ASN A 89 -8.13 14.73 4.46
C ASN A 89 -7.08 14.36 3.40
N GLY A 90 -7.20 13.18 2.79
CA GLY A 90 -6.28 12.70 1.75
C GLY A 90 -6.36 13.43 0.39
N PHE A 91 -7.36 14.30 0.22
CA PHE A 91 -7.56 15.20 -0.92
C PHE A 91 -7.18 16.65 -0.61
N ASP A 92 -6.52 16.87 0.53
CA ASP A 92 -6.21 18.18 1.10
C ASP A 92 -7.44 19.00 1.51
N ASP A 93 -8.62 18.37 1.71
CA ASP A 93 -9.82 19.04 2.21
C ASP A 93 -9.78 19.37 3.70
N PRO A 94 -10.23 20.57 4.12
CA PRO A 94 -10.02 21.07 5.44
C PRO A 94 -11.11 20.60 6.38
N PHE A 95 -10.67 20.09 7.53
CA PHE A 95 -11.45 20.10 8.75
C PHE A 95 -11.06 21.32 9.57
N PHE A 96 -12.05 22.12 9.94
CA PHE A 96 -11.82 23.40 10.61
C PHE A 96 -12.86 23.68 11.68
N ILE A 97 -12.55 24.64 12.54
CA ILE A 97 -13.43 25.14 13.60
C ILE A 97 -13.62 26.64 13.44
N ASP A 98 -14.66 27.19 14.06
CA ASP A 98 -14.76 28.62 14.32
C ASP A 98 -14.31 28.93 15.76
N ILE A 99 -13.28 29.77 15.92
CA ILE A 99 -12.75 30.14 17.24
C ILE A 99 -13.76 30.94 18.08
N ASP A 100 -14.74 31.58 17.44
CA ASP A 100 -15.79 32.33 18.12
C ASP A 100 -16.86 31.40 18.74
N GLU A 101 -16.87 30.11 18.38
CA GLU A 101 -17.85 29.12 18.84
C GLU A 101 -17.35 28.27 20.03
N ARG A 102 -16.44 28.83 20.83
CA ARG A 102 -15.90 28.18 22.04
C ARG A 102 -16.98 27.66 22.98
N SER A 103 -18.06 28.41 23.18
CA SER A 103 -19.15 28.04 24.10
C SER A 103 -19.96 26.83 23.62
N ALA A 104 -19.94 26.52 22.33
CA ALA A 104 -20.55 25.33 21.74
C ALA A 104 -19.60 24.11 21.73
N GLY A 105 -18.36 24.28 22.21
CA GLY A 105 -17.36 23.20 22.25
C GLY A 105 -16.65 22.97 20.91
N PHE A 106 -16.54 24.00 20.08
CA PHE A 106 -15.93 23.96 18.74
C PHE A 106 -16.57 22.90 17.84
N PRO A 107 -17.76 23.17 17.27
CA PRO A 107 -18.28 22.35 16.18
C PRO A 107 -17.21 22.20 15.09
N VAL A 108 -17.12 20.99 14.52
CA VAL A 108 -16.16 20.70 13.46
C VAL A 108 -16.88 20.80 12.13
N TYR A 109 -16.29 21.58 11.24
CA TYR A 109 -16.77 21.80 9.89
C TYR A 109 -15.85 21.15 8.87
N TYR A 110 -16.43 20.82 7.73
CA TYR A 110 -15.77 20.30 6.54
C TYR A 110 -16.24 21.11 5.33
N ALA A 111 -15.35 21.34 4.37
CA ALA A 111 -15.71 21.95 3.09
C ALA A 111 -14.82 21.41 1.97
N ALA A 112 -15.39 20.76 0.96
CA ALA A 112 -14.60 20.27 -0.18
C ALA A 112 -13.93 21.42 -0.95
N HIS A 113 -12.67 21.25 -1.33
CA HIS A 113 -11.93 22.17 -2.19
C HIS A 113 -12.45 22.13 -3.62
N GLY A 114 -12.20 23.20 -4.38
CA GLY A 114 -12.19 23.16 -5.84
C GLY A 114 -13.27 23.96 -6.56
N ALA A 115 -14.16 24.66 -5.83
CA ALA A 115 -15.24 25.44 -6.46
C ALA A 115 -15.06 26.97 -6.42
N GLY A 116 -13.93 27.47 -5.89
CA GLY A 116 -13.72 28.91 -5.68
C GLY A 116 -14.65 29.51 -4.61
N ARG A 117 -15.28 28.65 -3.80
CA ARG A 117 -16.13 28.99 -2.66
C ARG A 117 -16.00 27.89 -1.60
N TRP A 118 -16.31 28.24 -0.35
CA TRP A 118 -16.30 27.36 0.80
C TRP A 118 -17.72 27.14 1.31
N ASP A 119 -18.24 25.93 1.10
CA ASP A 119 -19.53 25.48 1.61
C ASP A 119 -19.32 24.57 2.81
N ALA A 120 -19.35 25.16 4.01
CA ALA A 120 -19.17 24.43 5.25
C ALA A 120 -20.36 23.51 5.53
N VAL A 121 -20.08 22.24 5.81
CA VAL A 121 -21.02 21.27 6.41
C VAL A 121 -20.51 20.87 7.79
N THR A 122 -21.42 20.66 8.74
CA THR A 122 -21.08 20.30 10.12
C THR A 122 -20.70 18.82 10.20
N ALA A 123 -19.41 18.51 10.25
CA ALA A 123 -18.90 17.15 10.41
C ALA A 123 -19.26 16.57 11.80
N ALA A 124 -19.20 17.40 12.86
CA ALA A 124 -19.59 16.98 14.21
C ALA A 124 -20.02 18.18 15.06
N ALA A 125 -20.87 17.92 16.05
CA ALA A 125 -21.41 18.95 16.94
C ALA A 125 -20.36 19.58 17.88
N SER A 126 -19.23 18.91 18.12
CA SER A 126 -18.11 19.44 18.90
C SER A 126 -16.82 18.70 18.57
N LEU A 127 -15.68 19.33 18.86
CA LEU A 127 -14.36 18.76 18.61
C LEU A 127 -14.12 17.48 19.41
N GLN A 128 -14.63 17.46 20.65
CA GLN A 128 -14.59 16.26 21.49
C GLN A 128 -15.39 15.11 20.88
N ARG A 129 -16.59 15.37 20.37
CA ARG A 129 -17.40 14.34 19.72
C ARG A 129 -16.76 13.84 18.44
N PHE A 130 -16.16 14.74 17.66
CA PHE A 130 -15.44 14.35 16.46
C PHE A 130 -14.27 13.43 16.78
N GLY A 131 -13.43 13.79 17.75
CA GLY A 131 -12.31 12.94 18.18
C GLY A 131 -12.74 11.57 18.70
N GLN A 132 -13.84 11.51 19.46
CA GLN A 132 -14.42 10.24 19.94
C GLN A 132 -14.90 9.37 18.78
N LEU A 133 -15.59 9.96 17.80
CA LEU A 133 -16.06 9.24 16.62
C LEU A 133 -14.89 8.71 15.79
N LEU A 134 -13.87 9.54 15.52
CA LEU A 134 -12.66 9.10 14.81
C LEU A 134 -11.94 7.97 15.54
N SER A 135 -11.83 8.05 16.87
CA SER A 135 -11.24 6.98 17.68
C SER A 135 -12.02 5.67 17.52
N ALA A 136 -13.34 5.73 17.66
CA ALA A 136 -14.20 4.56 17.53
C ALA A 136 -14.14 3.95 16.12
N LEU A 137 -14.11 4.78 15.07
CA LEU A 137 -13.93 4.34 13.69
C LEU A 137 -12.54 3.68 13.49
N ASN A 138 -11.49 4.26 14.06
CA ASN A 138 -10.14 3.70 13.98
C ASN A 138 -10.02 2.35 14.71
N ASP A 139 -10.77 2.13 15.79
CA ASP A 139 -10.78 0.86 16.53
C ASP A 139 -11.39 -0.30 15.74
N VAL A 140 -12.29 0.00 14.77
CA VAL A 140 -12.98 -0.99 13.93
C VAL A 140 -12.60 -0.91 12.45
N LYS A 141 -11.52 -0.19 12.10
CA LYS A 141 -11.17 0.13 10.70
C LYS A 141 -10.91 -1.07 9.79
N ASP A 142 -10.55 -2.21 10.38
CA ASP A 142 -10.25 -3.47 9.70
C ASP A 142 -11.48 -4.39 9.58
N ASP A 143 -12.65 -3.94 10.07
CA ASP A 143 -13.93 -4.64 10.00
C ASP A 143 -14.98 -3.73 9.35
N ASP A 144 -15.15 -3.87 8.03
CA ASP A 144 -16.02 -3.03 7.22
C ASP A 144 -17.49 -3.08 7.68
N GLU A 145 -17.96 -4.24 8.16
CA GLU A 145 -19.33 -4.40 8.66
C GLU A 145 -19.55 -3.58 9.94
N GLN A 146 -18.61 -3.65 10.88
CA GLN A 146 -18.67 -2.84 12.11
C GLN A 146 -18.48 -1.35 11.82
N LEU A 147 -17.59 -1.01 10.87
CA LEU A 147 -17.34 0.36 10.46
C LEU A 147 -18.59 1.01 9.86
N LEU A 148 -19.26 0.34 8.92
CA LEU A 148 -20.52 0.80 8.31
C LEU A 148 -21.61 1.01 9.36
N LYS A 149 -21.80 0.02 10.25
CA LYS A 149 -22.80 0.10 11.31
C LYS A 149 -22.54 1.28 12.25
N LEU A 150 -21.27 1.54 12.58
CA LEU A 150 -20.90 2.65 13.44
C LEU A 150 -21.20 4.00 12.77
N ILE A 151 -20.85 4.14 11.49
CA ILE A 151 -21.16 5.35 10.69
C ILE A 151 -22.68 5.57 10.65
N GLU A 152 -23.47 4.55 10.33
CA GLU A 152 -24.95 4.66 10.26
C GLU A 152 -25.60 5.00 11.60
N THR A 153 -24.97 4.65 12.72
CA THR A 153 -25.51 4.88 14.06
C THR A 153 -25.14 6.25 14.61
N GLU A 154 -23.88 6.65 14.43
CA GLU A 154 -23.31 7.83 15.10
C GLU A 154 -23.22 9.06 14.20
N ALA A 155 -23.25 8.89 12.87
CA ALA A 155 -23.11 9.98 11.91
C ALA A 155 -24.44 10.40 11.28
N ASP A 156 -24.51 11.68 10.87
CA ASP A 156 -25.65 12.20 10.13
C ASP A 156 -25.52 11.85 8.65
N MET A 157 -26.29 10.85 8.21
CA MET A 157 -26.29 10.39 6.81
C MET A 157 -26.88 11.39 5.81
N THR A 158 -27.45 12.51 6.28
CA THR A 158 -27.84 13.64 5.39
C THR A 158 -26.66 14.57 5.08
N ASN A 159 -25.55 14.45 5.83
CA ASN A 159 -24.33 15.17 5.58
C ASN A 159 -23.53 14.51 4.44
N ALA A 160 -23.19 15.31 3.42
CA ALA A 160 -22.42 14.87 2.26
C ALA A 160 -21.10 14.18 2.63
N LEU A 161 -20.38 14.67 3.65
CA LEU A 161 -19.14 14.04 4.13
C LEU A 161 -19.40 12.60 4.58
N TRP A 162 -20.38 12.38 5.45
CA TRP A 162 -20.63 11.06 6.03
C TRP A 162 -21.24 10.10 5.02
N SER A 163 -22.05 10.61 4.08
CA SER A 163 -22.49 9.82 2.93
C SER A 163 -21.32 9.35 2.07
N GLU A 164 -20.33 10.22 1.81
CA GLU A 164 -19.13 9.88 1.03
C GLU A 164 -18.25 8.86 1.77
N VAL A 165 -18.03 9.05 3.07
CA VAL A 165 -17.27 8.11 3.91
C VAL A 165 -17.93 6.72 3.90
N HIS A 166 -19.24 6.66 4.07
CA HIS A 166 -20.02 5.40 4.04
C HIS A 166 -19.93 4.72 2.68
N GLN A 167 -20.15 5.47 1.60
CA GLN A 167 -20.08 4.95 0.24
C GLN A 167 -18.68 4.40 -0.09
N GLY A 168 -17.62 5.08 0.36
CA GLY A 168 -16.24 4.61 0.17
C GLY A 168 -15.96 3.27 0.85
N VAL A 169 -16.57 2.99 2.01
CA VAL A 169 -16.44 1.69 2.68
C VAL A 169 -17.18 0.59 1.90
N ILE A 170 -18.40 0.86 1.42
CA ILE A 170 -19.15 -0.09 0.58
C ILE A 170 -18.37 -0.45 -0.70
N GLU A 171 -17.79 0.56 -1.35
CA GLU A 171 -17.01 0.35 -2.58
C GLU A 171 -15.76 -0.48 -2.33
N ARG A 172 -15.06 -0.25 -1.22
CA ARG A 172 -13.92 -1.08 -0.81
C ARG A 172 -14.33 -2.54 -0.60
N GLU A 173 -15.38 -2.79 0.20
CA GLU A 173 -15.87 -4.15 0.48
C GLU A 173 -16.24 -4.89 -0.82
N ALA A 174 -16.91 -4.19 -1.75
CA ALA A 174 -17.29 -4.75 -3.04
C ALA A 174 -16.07 -5.12 -3.90
N LEU A 175 -15.04 -4.27 -3.94
CA LEU A 175 -13.79 -4.53 -4.67
C LEU A 175 -13.02 -5.71 -4.08
N GLU A 176 -12.94 -5.81 -2.76
CA GLU A 176 -12.28 -6.92 -2.07
C GLU A 176 -12.99 -8.25 -2.34
N ARG A 177 -14.33 -8.26 -2.31
CA ARG A 177 -15.13 -9.43 -2.69
C ARG A 177 -14.89 -9.84 -4.13
N GLU A 178 -14.91 -8.90 -5.07
CA GLU A 178 -14.64 -9.18 -6.49
C GLU A 178 -13.22 -9.74 -6.68
N ALA A 179 -12.22 -9.20 -5.97
CA ALA A 179 -10.84 -9.68 -6.02
C ALA A 179 -10.72 -11.12 -5.52
N LEU A 180 -11.38 -11.47 -4.40
CA LEU A 180 -11.40 -12.83 -3.86
C LEU A 180 -12.10 -13.82 -4.80
N GLU A 181 -13.22 -13.42 -5.39
CA GLU A 181 -13.92 -14.25 -6.39
C GLU A 181 -13.03 -14.51 -7.60
N ARG A 182 -12.34 -13.47 -8.11
CA ARG A 182 -11.39 -13.60 -9.22
C ARG A 182 -10.23 -14.53 -8.88
N GLU A 183 -9.62 -14.38 -7.71
CA GLU A 183 -8.53 -15.27 -7.26
C GLU A 183 -9.01 -16.73 -7.14
N ALA A 184 -10.22 -16.95 -6.63
CA ALA A 184 -10.81 -18.29 -6.53
C ALA A 184 -11.02 -18.93 -7.91
N LEU A 185 -11.54 -18.16 -8.86
CA LEU A 185 -11.70 -18.59 -10.26
C LEU A 185 -10.35 -18.88 -10.94
N GLU A 186 -9.33 -18.04 -10.72
CA GLU A 186 -7.98 -18.27 -11.23
C GLU A 186 -7.35 -19.54 -10.63
N ARG A 187 -7.55 -19.76 -9.32
CA ARG A 187 -7.08 -20.98 -8.65
C ARG A 187 -7.77 -22.24 -9.18
N GLU A 188 -9.08 -22.20 -9.36
CA GLU A 188 -9.86 -23.30 -9.94
C GLU A 188 -9.45 -23.58 -11.40
N ALA A 189 -9.18 -22.52 -12.18
CA ALA A 189 -8.69 -22.65 -13.55
C ALA A 189 -7.30 -23.31 -13.59
N LEU A 190 -6.39 -22.88 -12.69
CA LEU A 190 -5.05 -23.46 -12.58
C LEU A 190 -5.11 -24.94 -12.16
N GLU A 191 -6.00 -25.30 -11.24
CA GLU A 191 -6.22 -26.70 -10.82
C GLU A 191 -6.77 -27.56 -11.98
N LYS A 192 -7.63 -27.00 -12.83
CA LYS A 192 -8.13 -27.71 -14.03
C LYS A 192 -7.10 -27.83 -15.15
N GLU A 193 -6.26 -26.80 -15.34
CA GLU A 193 -5.23 -26.77 -16.39
C GLU A 193 -4.00 -27.61 -16.01
N PHE A 194 -3.62 -27.58 -14.73
CA PHE A 194 -2.56 -28.36 -14.12
C PHE A 194 -3.15 -29.20 -12.99
N PRO A 195 -3.93 -30.24 -13.29
CA PRO A 195 -4.38 -31.15 -12.26
C PRO A 195 -3.13 -31.67 -11.55
N LEU A 196 -2.98 -31.30 -10.28
CA LEU A 196 -2.01 -31.93 -9.40
C LEU A 196 -2.46 -33.37 -9.28
N ASP A 197 -1.95 -34.20 -10.17
CA ASP A 197 -2.01 -35.64 -10.01
C ASP A 197 -1.11 -35.96 -8.81
N GLU A 198 -1.68 -35.83 -7.59
CA GLU A 198 -1.04 -36.23 -6.33
C GLU A 198 -0.48 -37.66 -6.41
N THR A 199 -0.94 -38.45 -7.39
CA THR A 199 -0.49 -39.81 -7.69
C THR A 199 0.70 -39.95 -8.66
N THR A 200 1.38 -38.87 -9.10
CA THR A 200 2.61 -39.01 -9.93
C THR A 200 3.91 -38.53 -9.28
N CYS A 201 3.86 -37.89 -8.12
CA CYS A 201 5.07 -37.71 -7.30
C CYS A 201 5.33 -38.99 -6.51
N ASP A 202 5.99 -39.96 -7.16
CA ASP A 202 6.55 -41.10 -6.44
C ASP A 202 7.53 -40.55 -5.39
N PRO A 203 7.41 -40.89 -4.09
CA PRO A 203 8.41 -40.53 -3.09
C PRO A 203 9.86 -40.86 -3.51
N ALA A 204 10.03 -41.87 -4.37
CA ALA A 204 11.32 -42.20 -4.97
C ALA A 204 11.90 -41.08 -5.86
N ASP A 205 11.07 -40.22 -6.47
CA ASP A 205 11.53 -39.08 -7.30
C ASP A 205 12.29 -38.00 -6.50
N PHE A 206 12.23 -38.06 -5.17
CA PHE A 206 12.95 -37.18 -4.24
C PHE A 206 14.10 -37.89 -3.52
N GLN A 207 14.40 -39.15 -3.83
CA GLN A 207 15.54 -39.85 -3.26
C GLN A 207 16.82 -39.45 -3.98
N GLN A 208 17.85 -39.07 -3.22
CA GLN A 208 19.16 -38.74 -3.79
C GLN A 208 19.85 -40.00 -4.33
N GLY A 209 20.51 -39.91 -5.47
CA GLY A 209 21.13 -41.05 -6.11
C GLY A 209 21.93 -40.71 -7.37
N ALA A 210 22.38 -41.75 -8.05
CA ALA A 210 23.18 -41.65 -9.27
C ALA A 210 22.44 -42.26 -10.46
N LEU A 211 22.48 -41.58 -11.60
CA LEU A 211 22.04 -42.11 -12.88
C LEU A 211 23.21 -42.85 -13.54
N VAL A 212 23.03 -44.13 -13.81
CA VAL A 212 24.07 -45.04 -14.30
C VAL A 212 23.66 -45.61 -15.65
N ILE A 213 24.53 -45.50 -16.66
CA ILE A 213 24.40 -46.21 -17.93
C ILE A 213 24.96 -47.62 -17.74
N THR A 214 24.14 -48.64 -17.99
CA THR A 214 24.53 -50.05 -17.93
C THR A 214 24.82 -50.62 -19.33
N ASP A 215 24.27 -50.00 -20.38
CA ASP A 215 24.62 -50.28 -21.77
C ASP A 215 24.54 -49.00 -22.61
N VAL A 216 25.62 -48.70 -23.34
CA VAL A 216 25.73 -47.53 -24.22
C VAL A 216 24.89 -47.72 -25.50
N GLY A 217 24.48 -48.95 -25.81
CA GLY A 217 23.49 -49.23 -26.85
C GLY A 217 23.98 -49.01 -28.29
N SER A 218 23.02 -48.80 -29.20
CA SER A 218 23.26 -48.80 -30.65
C SER A 218 23.88 -47.49 -31.17
N GLN A 219 23.59 -46.34 -30.56
CA GLN A 219 24.08 -45.02 -31.02
C GLN A 219 25.27 -44.49 -30.20
N LYS A 220 26.31 -45.31 -30.08
CA LYS A 220 27.48 -45.07 -29.18
C LYS A 220 28.08 -43.67 -29.26
N LEU A 221 28.32 -43.14 -30.46
CA LEU A 221 28.93 -41.81 -30.62
C LEU A 221 28.03 -40.67 -30.11
N LYS A 222 26.71 -40.77 -30.25
CA LYS A 222 25.77 -39.76 -29.76
C LYS A 222 25.62 -39.84 -28.24
N VAL A 223 25.60 -41.06 -27.69
CA VAL A 223 25.60 -41.28 -26.24
C VAL A 223 26.87 -40.71 -25.60
N VAL A 224 28.05 -40.97 -26.19
CA VAL A 224 29.34 -40.38 -25.76
C VAL A 224 29.28 -38.84 -25.80
N GLN A 225 28.66 -38.25 -26.82
CA GLN A 225 28.52 -36.79 -26.89
C GLN A 225 27.61 -36.23 -25.77
N VAL A 226 26.53 -36.92 -25.43
CA VAL A 226 25.66 -36.56 -24.30
C VAL A 226 26.38 -36.73 -22.96
N MET A 227 27.13 -37.82 -22.78
CA MET A 227 27.96 -38.05 -21.59
C MET A 227 29.03 -36.98 -21.42
N ARG A 228 29.68 -36.56 -22.52
CA ARG A 228 30.66 -35.47 -22.51
C ARG A 228 30.05 -34.15 -22.02
N GLN A 229 28.83 -33.86 -22.44
CA GLN A 229 28.11 -32.66 -22.00
C GLN A 229 27.67 -32.75 -20.54
N ALA A 230 27.22 -33.93 -20.09
CA ALA A 230 26.74 -34.14 -18.73
C ALA A 230 27.88 -34.16 -17.69
N LEU A 231 29.03 -34.77 -18.04
CA LEU A 231 30.16 -34.96 -17.13
C LEU A 231 31.24 -33.87 -17.27
N GLY A 232 31.18 -33.03 -18.31
CA GLY A 232 32.18 -31.99 -18.56
C GLY A 232 33.57 -32.50 -18.93
N LEU A 233 33.71 -33.79 -19.27
CA LEU A 233 34.98 -34.47 -19.57
C LEU A 233 35.43 -34.26 -21.02
N SER A 234 36.69 -34.57 -21.31
CA SER A 234 37.24 -34.57 -22.67
C SER A 234 36.83 -35.82 -23.46
N LEU A 235 36.82 -35.75 -24.80
CA LEU A 235 36.40 -36.87 -25.65
C LEU A 235 37.17 -38.20 -25.40
N PRO A 236 38.51 -38.19 -25.17
CA PRO A 236 39.25 -39.40 -24.84
C PRO A 236 38.83 -40.03 -23.51
N GLU A 237 38.55 -39.20 -22.50
CA GLU A 237 38.12 -39.65 -21.16
C GLU A 237 36.74 -40.29 -21.21
N VAL A 238 35.80 -39.69 -21.94
CA VAL A 238 34.45 -40.25 -22.11
C VAL A 238 34.45 -41.54 -22.93
N LEU A 239 35.32 -41.64 -23.95
CA LEU A 239 35.47 -42.86 -24.73
C LEU A 239 36.07 -44.02 -23.91
N ALA A 240 36.97 -43.73 -22.97
CA ALA A 240 37.48 -44.72 -22.02
C ALA A 240 36.35 -45.22 -21.10
N LEU A 241 35.55 -44.29 -20.56
CA LEU A 241 34.38 -44.60 -19.73
C LEU A 241 33.32 -45.40 -20.49
N ALA A 242 33.07 -45.11 -21.77
CA ALA A 242 32.11 -45.84 -22.61
C ALA A 242 32.44 -47.33 -22.84
N GLY A 243 33.64 -47.78 -22.45
CA GLY A 243 34.02 -49.19 -22.42
C GLY A 243 33.71 -49.91 -21.10
N GLU A 244 33.30 -49.18 -20.07
CA GLU A 244 32.96 -49.72 -18.75
C GLU A 244 31.51 -50.21 -18.68
N ARG A 245 31.21 -51.08 -17.71
CA ARG A 245 29.90 -51.73 -17.59
C ARG A 245 28.89 -50.97 -16.71
N ASP A 246 29.33 -49.95 -15.99
CA ASP A 246 28.49 -49.10 -15.15
C ASP A 246 29.08 -47.69 -15.15
N ILE A 247 28.43 -46.76 -15.85
CA ILE A 247 28.96 -45.41 -16.03
C ILE A 247 28.03 -44.40 -15.37
N VAL A 248 28.50 -43.76 -14.30
CA VAL A 248 27.76 -42.68 -13.66
C VAL A 248 27.76 -41.46 -14.57
N VAL A 249 26.59 -40.99 -14.96
CA VAL A 249 26.40 -39.86 -15.89
C VAL A 249 25.77 -38.63 -15.26
N GLY A 250 25.31 -38.76 -14.02
CA GLY A 250 24.80 -37.65 -13.21
C GLY A 250 24.42 -38.12 -11.82
N THR A 251 24.41 -37.21 -10.86
CA THR A 251 24.00 -37.44 -9.47
C THR A 251 23.00 -36.38 -9.05
N GLY A 252 21.97 -36.74 -8.29
CA GLY A 252 20.93 -35.82 -7.86
C GLY A 252 19.57 -36.50 -7.72
N LEU A 253 18.51 -35.71 -7.77
CA LEU A 253 17.13 -36.22 -7.68
C LEU A 253 16.67 -36.77 -9.04
N PRO A 254 15.92 -37.89 -9.08
CA PRO A 254 15.38 -38.44 -10.32
C PRO A 254 14.62 -37.43 -11.18
N ILE A 255 13.89 -36.50 -10.54
CA ILE A 255 13.16 -35.45 -11.26
C ILE A 255 14.08 -34.48 -12.02
N GLN A 256 15.28 -34.21 -11.49
CA GLN A 256 16.29 -33.37 -12.13
C GLN A 256 17.01 -34.13 -13.26
N LEU A 257 17.21 -35.43 -13.07
CA LEU A 257 17.91 -36.31 -14.03
C LEU A 257 16.98 -36.87 -15.12
N ARG A 258 15.66 -36.67 -15.02
CA ARG A 258 14.63 -37.18 -15.94
C ARG A 258 14.93 -36.81 -17.39
N ARG A 259 15.24 -35.55 -17.67
CA ARG A 259 15.59 -35.08 -19.03
C ARG A 259 16.84 -35.75 -19.59
N LEU A 260 17.84 -36.02 -18.75
CA LEU A 260 19.08 -36.67 -19.17
C LEU A 260 18.84 -38.17 -19.43
N ARG A 261 18.10 -38.84 -18.55
CA ARG A 261 17.68 -40.24 -18.71
C ARG A 261 16.91 -40.45 -20.00
N ASP A 262 15.87 -39.67 -20.24
CA ASP A 262 14.98 -39.86 -21.39
C ASP A 262 15.75 -39.66 -22.72
N LYS A 263 16.67 -38.68 -22.76
CA LYS A 263 17.55 -38.44 -23.91
C LYS A 263 18.53 -39.59 -24.16
N LEU A 264 19.06 -40.24 -23.11
CA LEU A 264 19.95 -41.38 -23.23
C LEU A 264 19.18 -42.64 -23.70
N VAL A 265 17.98 -42.86 -23.17
CA VAL A 265 17.09 -43.97 -23.55
C VAL A 265 16.63 -43.82 -25.01
N GLU A 266 16.28 -42.61 -25.45
CA GLU A 266 15.92 -42.32 -26.86
C GLU A 266 17.07 -42.64 -27.83
N LEU A 267 18.32 -42.44 -27.39
CA LEU A 267 19.51 -42.79 -28.16
C LEU A 267 19.84 -44.30 -28.10
N GLY A 268 19.03 -45.09 -27.40
CA GLY A 268 19.14 -46.53 -27.28
C GLY A 268 20.06 -47.03 -26.17
N ALA A 269 20.46 -46.16 -25.24
CA ALA A 269 21.22 -46.56 -24.05
C ALA A 269 20.29 -47.11 -22.96
N THR A 270 20.76 -48.12 -22.21
CA THR A 270 20.07 -48.63 -21.03
C THR A 270 20.57 -47.87 -19.81
N VAL A 271 19.66 -47.25 -19.06
CA VAL A 271 19.98 -46.36 -17.94
C VAL A 271 19.16 -46.75 -16.71
N GLU A 272 19.82 -46.82 -15.56
CA GLU A 272 19.23 -47.17 -14.26
C GLU A 272 19.51 -46.03 -13.26
N PHE A 273 18.55 -45.71 -12.41
CA PHE A 273 18.77 -44.81 -11.27
C PHE A 273 19.07 -45.65 -10.02
N ARG A 274 20.23 -45.42 -9.40
CA ARG A 274 20.66 -46.11 -8.19
C ARG A 274 20.57 -45.13 -7.01
N PRO A 275 19.63 -45.34 -6.07
CA PRO A 275 19.53 -44.49 -4.89
C PRO A 275 20.78 -44.62 -4.00
N GLU A 276 21.18 -43.52 -3.35
CA GLU A 276 22.21 -43.58 -2.31
C GLU A 276 21.69 -44.35 -1.08
N PRO A 277 22.53 -45.20 -0.45
CA PRO A 277 22.14 -45.90 0.76
C PRO A 277 21.90 -44.88 1.88
N THR A 278 20.71 -44.95 2.48
CA THR A 278 20.33 -44.12 3.63
C THR A 278 21.30 -44.41 4.79
N ALA A 279 22.01 -43.39 5.27
CA ALA A 279 22.92 -43.48 6.43
C ALA A 279 22.16 -43.64 7.75
#